data_AF-A0AAN6QAF2-F1
#
_entry.id   AF-A0AAN6QAF2-F1
#
_cell.length_a   1.000
_cell.length_b   1.000
_cell.length_c   1.000
_cell.angle_alpha   90.00
_cell.angle_beta   90.00
_cell.angle_gamma   90.00
#
_symmetry.space_group_name_H-M   'P 1'
#
loop_
_entity.id
_entity.type
_entity.pdbx_description
1 polymer ?
#
loop_
_entity_poly.entity_id
_entity_poly.type
_entity_poly.pdbx_seq_one_letter_code
_entity_poly.pdbx_strand_id
1 'polypeptide(L)'
;MALFSPAPYHILSYGALLGTTFFHTFVGGIISFQVLPRPQFGALMAKIFPVYFSLQAALPAVLVLTYPGSRNPFGVAAGVAGVLDPSNRWSVLVPLAGALASAVGNLAAIGPATTRVMQERRVQEKKDGKKSYDAPPHSQEMVALNKRFSMLHGISSLLNLATFVATIVYGFTLSSRLS
;
A
#
# COMPACT_ATOMS: atom_id res chain seq x y z
N MET A 1 3.25 -15.27 29.60
CA MET A 1 2.10 -14.33 29.67
C MET A 1 2.10 -13.24 28.58
N ALA A 2 3.17 -13.00 27.81
CA ALA A 2 3.15 -12.01 26.72
C ALA A 2 2.45 -12.49 25.42
N LEU A 3 2.49 -13.79 25.12
CA LEU A 3 1.96 -14.36 23.87
C LEU A 3 0.42 -14.32 23.73
N PHE A 4 -0.30 -14.21 24.84
CA PHE A 4 -1.77 -14.12 24.85
C PHE A 4 -2.28 -12.67 24.86
N SER A 5 -1.38 -11.69 24.89
CA SER A 5 -1.74 -10.27 24.80
C SER A 5 -1.80 -9.83 23.33
N PRO A 6 -2.76 -9.00 22.91
CA PRO A 6 -2.77 -8.40 21.57
C PRO A 6 -1.60 -7.44 21.29
N ALA A 7 -1.00 -6.87 22.35
CA ALA A 7 -0.05 -5.76 22.22
C ALA A 7 1.22 -6.07 21.41
N PRO A 8 1.91 -7.22 21.59
CA PRO A 8 3.08 -7.55 20.76
C PRO A 8 2.72 -7.70 19.29
N TYR A 9 1.59 -8.33 18.97
CA TYR A 9 1.12 -8.48 17.60
C TYR A 9 0.79 -7.12 16.97
N HIS A 10 0.25 -6.19 17.75
CA HIS A 10 -0.02 -4.83 17.31
C HIS A 10 1.26 -4.10 16.88
N ILE A 11 2.28 -4.08 17.75
CA ILE A 11 3.56 -3.40 17.47
C ILE A 11 4.28 -4.05 16.28
N LEU A 12 4.32 -5.38 16.23
CA LEU A 12 4.95 -6.10 15.12
C LEU A 12 4.23 -5.83 13.79
N SER A 13 2.90 -5.82 13.80
CA SER A 13 2.11 -5.51 12.60
C SER A 13 2.30 -4.06 12.15
N TYR A 14 2.37 -3.13 13.09
CA TYR A 14 2.64 -1.72 12.82
C TYR A 14 4.02 -1.54 12.19
N GLY A 15 5.05 -2.11 12.81
CA GLY A 15 6.42 -2.06 12.33
C GLY A 15 6.57 -2.70 10.96
N ALA A 16 5.94 -3.86 10.73
CA ALA A 16 5.93 -4.53 9.43
C ALA A 16 5.24 -3.68 8.35
N LEU A 17 4.11 -3.05 8.66
CA LEU A 17 3.36 -2.20 7.72
C LEU A 17 4.17 -0.97 7.33
N LEU A 18 4.68 -0.23 8.34
CA LEU A 18 5.48 0.98 8.12
C LEU A 18 6.78 0.65 7.38
N GLY A 19 7.51 -0.35 7.86
CA GLY A 19 8.80 -0.75 7.30
C GLY A 19 8.70 -1.27 5.87
N THR A 20 7.73 -2.16 5.58
CA THR A 20 7.50 -2.68 4.22
C THR A 20 7.13 -1.55 3.27
N THR A 21 6.21 -0.67 3.69
CA THR A 21 5.74 0.44 2.86
C THR A 21 6.86 1.43 2.58
N PHE A 22 7.62 1.83 3.61
CA PHE A 22 8.76 2.72 3.47
C PHE A 22 9.82 2.12 2.55
N PHE A 23 10.29 0.91 2.88
CA PHE A 23 11.40 0.29 2.16
C PHE A 23 11.05 0.07 0.71
N HIS A 24 9.89 -0.51 0.40
CA HIS A 24 9.54 -0.77 -1.00
C HIS A 24 9.33 0.53 -1.79
N THR A 25 8.62 1.51 -1.22
CA THR A 25 8.28 2.75 -1.93
C THR A 25 9.50 3.63 -2.18
N PHE A 26 10.36 3.81 -1.18
CA PHE A 26 11.42 4.82 -1.22
C PHE A 26 12.82 4.25 -1.39
N VAL A 27 13.01 2.93 -1.27
CA VAL A 27 14.34 2.29 -1.35
C VAL A 27 14.33 1.18 -2.39
N GLY A 28 13.73 0.04 -2.09
CA GLY A 28 13.78 -1.17 -2.91
C GLY A 28 13.17 -0.98 -4.30
N GLY A 29 12.04 -0.29 -4.42
CA GLY A 29 11.41 0.00 -5.71
C GLY A 29 12.25 0.93 -6.59
N ILE A 30 12.85 1.96 -6.00
CA ILE A 30 13.72 2.92 -6.71
C ILE A 30 15.00 2.22 -7.18
N ILE A 31 15.68 1.50 -6.30
CA ILE A 31 16.89 0.74 -6.65
C ILE A 31 16.58 -0.27 -7.76
N SER A 32 15.46 -1.00 -7.65
CA SER A 32 15.05 -1.97 -8.67
C SER A 32 14.79 -1.30 -10.02
N PHE A 33 14.16 -0.12 -10.03
CA PHE A 33 13.90 0.64 -11.26
C PHE A 33 15.18 1.16 -11.91
N GLN A 34 16.16 1.59 -11.11
CA GLN A 34 17.42 2.13 -11.59
C GLN A 34 18.37 1.05 -12.13
N VAL A 35 18.36 -0.14 -11.53
CA VAL A 35 19.33 -1.20 -11.84
C VAL A 35 18.80 -2.17 -12.90
N LEU A 36 17.49 -2.47 -12.91
CA LEU A 36 16.94 -3.48 -13.80
C LEU A 36 16.51 -2.88 -15.15
N PRO A 37 16.79 -3.55 -16.28
CA PRO A 37 16.12 -3.27 -17.55
C PRO A 37 14.60 -3.25 -17.37
N ARG A 38 13.91 -2.29 -18.00
CA ARG A 38 12.45 -2.09 -17.83
C ARG A 38 11.59 -3.36 -17.94
N PRO A 39 11.84 -4.31 -18.87
CA PRO A 39 11.09 -5.56 -18.91
C PRO A 39 11.28 -6.43 -17.65
N GLN A 40 12.50 -6.48 -17.11
CA GLN A 40 12.83 -7.23 -15.90
C GLN A 40 12.25 -6.56 -14.66
N PHE A 41 12.37 -5.23 -14.55
CA PHE A 41 11.70 -4.44 -13.50
C PHE A 41 10.19 -4.73 -13.49
N GLY A 42 9.53 -4.63 -14.64
CA GLY A 42 8.09 -4.91 -14.75
C GLY A 42 7.72 -6.35 -14.39
N ALA A 43 8.58 -7.34 -14.69
CA ALA A 43 8.36 -8.73 -14.31
C ALA A 43 8.50 -8.94 -12.79
N LEU A 44 9.50 -8.32 -12.16
CA LEU A 44 9.69 -8.34 -10.71
C LEU A 44 8.50 -7.69 -10.00
N MET A 45 8.12 -6.49 -10.42
CA MET A 45 7.01 -5.74 -9.83
C MET A 45 5.67 -6.47 -9.94
N ALA A 46 5.42 -7.18 -11.05
CA ALA A 46 4.21 -7.99 -11.22
C ALA A 46 4.11 -9.15 -10.20
N LYS A 47 5.23 -9.54 -9.57
CA LYS A 47 5.26 -10.54 -8.49
C LYS A 47 5.26 -9.91 -7.11
N ILE A 48 5.95 -8.78 -6.93
CA ILE A 48 6.00 -8.09 -5.64
C ILE A 48 4.66 -7.45 -5.29
N PHE A 49 4.04 -6.70 -6.21
CA PHE A 49 2.87 -5.87 -5.88
C PHE A 49 1.67 -6.64 -5.32
N PRO A 50 1.30 -7.84 -5.81
CA PRO A 50 0.21 -8.60 -5.20
C PRO A 50 0.47 -8.94 -3.73
N VAL A 51 1.71 -9.34 -3.39
CA VAL A 51 2.10 -9.66 -2.01
C VAL A 51 2.15 -8.37 -1.17
N TYR A 52 2.78 -7.33 -1.70
CA TYR A 52 2.93 -6.03 -1.05
C TYR A 52 1.57 -5.40 -0.71
N PHE A 53 0.64 -5.32 -1.67
CA PHE A 53 -0.70 -4.78 -1.41
C PHE A 53 -1.54 -5.70 -0.51
N SER A 54 -1.31 -7.01 -0.53
CA SER A 54 -1.95 -7.94 0.42
C SER A 54 -1.48 -7.67 1.85
N LEU A 55 -0.19 -7.45 2.06
CA LEU A 55 0.34 -7.05 3.38
C LEU A 55 -0.24 -5.70 3.81
N GLN A 56 -0.29 -4.73 2.91
CA GLN A 56 -0.88 -3.41 3.21
C GLN A 56 -2.38 -3.46 3.48
N ALA A 57 -3.12 -4.47 3.01
CA ALA A 57 -4.52 -4.66 3.34
C ALA A 57 -4.71 -5.46 4.65
N ALA A 58 -3.90 -6.51 4.85
CA ALA A 58 -4.01 -7.39 6.01
C ALA A 58 -3.52 -6.72 7.30
N LEU A 59 -2.40 -6.01 7.27
CA LEU A 59 -1.79 -5.46 8.48
C LEU A 59 -2.65 -4.36 9.15
N PRO A 60 -3.28 -3.40 8.43
CA PRO A 60 -4.24 -2.49 9.04
C PRO A 60 -5.43 -3.21 9.69
N ALA A 61 -5.94 -4.28 9.08
CA ALA A 61 -7.00 -5.08 9.70
C ALA A 61 -6.51 -5.73 11.01
N VAL A 62 -5.29 -6.25 11.05
CA VAL A 62 -4.68 -6.75 12.30
C VAL A 62 -4.54 -5.62 13.32
N LEU A 63 -4.12 -4.42 12.93
CA LEU A 63 -4.02 -3.26 13.83
C LEU A 63 -5.39 -2.89 14.43
N VAL A 64 -6.46 -2.95 13.64
CA VAL A 64 -7.83 -2.71 14.12
C VAL A 64 -8.23 -3.76 15.16
N LEU A 65 -7.98 -5.05 14.88
CA LEU A 65 -8.34 -6.14 15.79
C LEU A 65 -7.51 -6.13 17.09
N THR A 66 -6.26 -5.70 17.01
CA THR A 66 -5.30 -5.74 18.12
C THR A 66 -5.14 -4.39 18.82
N TYR A 67 -5.99 -3.42 18.52
CA TYR A 67 -5.87 -2.05 19.03
C TYR A 67 -5.72 -2.00 20.56
N PRO A 68 -4.67 -1.35 21.09
CA PRO A 68 -4.44 -1.27 22.53
C PRO A 68 -5.38 -0.24 23.16
N GLY A 69 -6.40 -0.74 23.85
CA GLY A 69 -7.29 0.06 24.69
C GLY A 69 -6.56 0.74 25.85
N SER A 70 -7.29 1.54 26.62
CA SER A 70 -6.79 2.16 27.84
C SER A 70 -6.48 1.11 28.90
N ARG A 71 -5.47 1.38 29.73
CA ARG A 71 -5.22 0.60 30.96
C ARG A 71 -6.24 0.91 32.06
N ASN A 72 -6.96 2.02 31.96
CA ASN A 72 -8.05 2.36 32.86
C ASN A 72 -9.30 1.54 32.47
N PRO A 73 -9.92 0.76 33.39
CA PRO A 73 -11.16 0.02 33.13
C PRO A 73 -12.33 0.86 32.63
N PHE A 74 -12.33 2.17 32.91
CA PHE A 74 -13.35 3.12 32.45
C PHE A 74 -12.91 3.92 31.21
N GLY A 75 -11.76 3.61 30.64
CA GLY A 75 -11.24 4.24 29.43
C GLY A 75 -11.67 3.53 28.15
N VAL A 76 -11.10 3.96 27.04
CA VAL A 76 -11.33 3.38 25.70
C VAL A 76 -11.09 1.87 25.71
N ALA A 77 -12.04 1.08 25.21
CA ALA A 77 -11.92 -0.38 25.11
C ALA A 77 -10.77 -0.82 24.17
N ALA A 78 -10.34 -2.07 24.26
CA ALA A 78 -9.40 -2.65 23.29
C ALA A 78 -10.12 -3.14 22.02
N GLY A 79 -9.35 -3.42 20.97
CA GLY A 79 -9.84 -3.96 19.71
C GLY A 79 -10.79 -3.00 18.97
N VAL A 80 -11.73 -3.58 18.21
CA VAL A 80 -12.64 -2.84 17.31
C VAL A 80 -13.44 -1.76 18.04
N ALA A 81 -13.93 -2.05 19.25
CA ALA A 81 -14.69 -1.10 20.04
C ALA A 81 -13.87 0.16 20.38
N GLY A 82 -12.58 -0.01 20.68
CA GLY A 82 -11.66 1.11 20.89
C GLY A 82 -11.40 1.93 19.64
N VAL A 83 -11.22 1.26 18.50
CA VAL A 83 -11.05 1.95 17.21
C VAL A 83 -12.26 2.81 16.86
N LEU A 84 -13.47 2.32 17.14
CA LEU A 84 -14.73 3.01 16.86
C LEU A 84 -15.12 4.05 17.92
N ASP A 85 -14.37 4.17 19.02
CA ASP A 85 -14.63 5.17 20.04
C ASP A 85 -14.60 6.59 19.45
N PRO A 86 -15.58 7.46 19.75
CA PRO A 86 -15.63 8.82 19.22
C PRO A 86 -14.34 9.64 19.46
N SER A 87 -13.67 9.42 20.59
CA SER A 87 -12.39 10.09 20.93
C SER A 87 -11.24 9.69 20.01
N ASN A 88 -11.38 8.56 19.32
CA ASN A 88 -10.38 7.97 18.42
C ASN A 88 -10.68 8.21 16.93
N ARG A 89 -11.75 8.94 16.61
CA ARG A 89 -12.22 9.14 15.23
C ARG A 89 -11.11 9.60 14.28
N TRP A 90 -10.38 10.65 14.65
CA TRP A 90 -9.39 11.28 13.78
C TRP A 90 -7.98 10.74 13.94
N SER A 91 -7.66 10.20 15.12
CA SER A 91 -6.32 9.72 15.49
C SER A 91 -6.12 8.23 15.18
N VAL A 92 -7.19 7.45 15.13
CA VAL A 92 -7.14 5.99 14.92
C VAL A 92 -8.03 5.57 13.76
N LEU A 93 -9.34 5.83 13.82
CA LEU A 93 -10.30 5.29 12.85
C LEU A 93 -10.02 5.79 11.44
N VAL A 94 -9.96 7.11 11.24
CA VAL A 94 -9.75 7.70 9.90
C VAL A 94 -8.41 7.25 9.28
N PRO A 95 -7.27 7.29 10.00
CA PRO A 95 -6.00 6.78 9.47
C PRO A 95 -6.07 5.28 9.12
N LEU A 96 -6.53 4.41 10.02
CA LEU A 96 -6.56 2.96 9.77
C LEU A 96 -7.54 2.59 8.66
N ALA A 97 -8.73 3.20 8.63
CA ALA A 97 -9.72 2.98 7.58
C ALA A 97 -9.23 3.51 6.22
N GLY A 98 -8.59 4.69 6.19
CA GLY A 98 -7.98 5.23 4.99
C GLY A 98 -6.87 4.33 4.45
N ALA A 99 -5.95 3.90 5.32
CA ALA A 99 -4.89 2.96 4.96
C ALA A 99 -5.44 1.66 4.38
N LEU A 100 -6.45 1.07 5.04
CA LEU A 100 -7.10 -0.16 4.60
C LEU A 100 -7.83 0.02 3.26
N ALA A 101 -8.63 1.08 3.11
CA ALA A 101 -9.38 1.34 1.89
C ALA A 101 -8.46 1.58 0.69
N SER A 102 -7.39 2.37 0.88
CA SER A 102 -6.38 2.60 -0.15
C SER A 102 -5.65 1.32 -0.55
N ALA A 103 -5.24 0.50 0.43
CA ALA A 103 -4.56 -0.76 0.18
C ALA A 103 -5.47 -1.78 -0.56
N VAL A 104 -6.72 -1.91 -0.12
CA VAL A 104 -7.71 -2.78 -0.78
C VAL A 104 -8.02 -2.29 -2.19
N GLY A 105 -8.15 -0.98 -2.41
CA GLY A 105 -8.34 -0.41 -3.74
C GLY A 105 -7.19 -0.75 -4.68
N ASN A 106 -5.95 -0.69 -4.18
CA ASN A 106 -4.77 -1.12 -4.93
C ASN A 106 -4.76 -2.63 -5.20
N LEU A 107 -5.04 -3.45 -4.19
CA LEU A 107 -5.01 -4.90 -4.29
C LEU A 107 -6.08 -5.43 -5.26
N ALA A 108 -7.32 -4.96 -5.13
CA ALA A 108 -8.47 -5.54 -5.80
C ALA A 108 -8.78 -4.91 -7.16
N ALA A 109 -8.43 -3.63 -7.37
CA ALA A 109 -8.84 -2.89 -8.57
C ALA A 109 -7.66 -2.28 -9.33
N ILE A 110 -6.95 -1.32 -8.73
CA ILE A 110 -6.00 -0.46 -9.47
C ILE A 110 -4.74 -1.24 -9.86
N GLY A 111 -4.19 -2.06 -8.98
CA GLY A 111 -3.03 -2.91 -9.26
C GLY A 111 -3.28 -3.92 -10.38
N PRO A 112 -4.36 -4.73 -10.31
CA PRO A 112 -4.75 -5.62 -11.40
C PRO A 112 -4.99 -4.89 -12.72
N ALA A 113 -5.68 -3.74 -12.71
CA ALA A 113 -5.92 -2.94 -13.91
C ALA A 113 -4.61 -2.41 -14.53
N THR A 114 -3.69 -1.92 -13.70
CA THR A 114 -2.36 -1.46 -14.15
C THR A 114 -1.58 -2.60 -14.81
N THR A 115 -1.62 -3.79 -14.21
CA THR A 115 -0.95 -4.99 -14.74
C THR A 115 -1.52 -5.41 -16.10
N ARG A 116 -2.84 -5.36 -16.27
CA ARG A 116 -3.49 -5.63 -17.57
C ARG A 116 -3.04 -4.65 -18.64
N VAL A 117 -3.02 -3.35 -18.34
CA VAL A 117 -2.54 -2.34 -19.31
C VAL A 117 -1.05 -2.51 -19.63
N MET A 118 -0.23 -2.95 -18.68
CA MET A 118 1.17 -3.32 -18.97
C MET A 118 1.28 -4.50 -19.94
N GLN A 119 0.39 -5.49 -19.84
CA GLN A 119 0.34 -6.62 -20.78
C GLN A 119 -0.13 -6.18 -22.17
N GLU A 120 -1.18 -5.34 -22.23
CA GLU A 120 -1.66 -4.72 -23.48
C GLU A 120 -0.54 -3.94 -24.19
N ARG A 121 0.22 -3.13 -23.43
CA ARG A 121 1.40 -2.42 -23.96
C ARG A 121 2.42 -3.38 -24.54
N ARG A 122 2.77 -4.48 -23.85
CA ARG A 122 3.73 -5.47 -24.38
C ARG A 122 3.27 -6.12 -25.68
N VAL A 123 1.97 -6.35 -25.84
CA VAL A 123 1.42 -6.86 -27.10
C VAL A 123 1.57 -5.80 -28.21
N GLN A 124 1.24 -4.55 -27.89
CA GLN A 124 1.38 -3.46 -28.85
C GLN A 124 2.83 -3.19 -29.24
N GLU A 125 3.78 -3.32 -28.30
CA GLU A 125 5.22 -3.20 -28.57
C GLU A 125 5.69 -4.19 -29.65
N LYS A 126 5.16 -5.41 -29.64
CA LYS A 126 5.46 -6.43 -30.66
C LYS A 126 4.84 -6.09 -32.02
N LYS A 127 3.62 -5.54 -32.04
CA LYS A 127 2.94 -5.12 -33.27
C LYS A 127 3.64 -3.94 -33.92
N ASP A 128 4.06 -2.97 -33.12
CA ASP A 128 4.70 -1.75 -33.59
C ASP A 128 6.19 -1.94 -33.89
N GLY A 129 6.80 -3.05 -33.44
CA GLY A 129 8.26 -3.24 -33.50
C GLY A 129 9.03 -2.19 -32.68
N LYS A 130 8.37 -1.54 -31.71
CA LYS A 130 8.88 -0.38 -30.98
C LYS A 130 8.44 -0.44 -29.51
N LYS A 131 9.35 -0.14 -28.58
CA LYS A 131 9.02 -0.22 -27.15
C LYS A 131 8.20 0.97 -26.72
N SER A 132 7.31 0.77 -25.76
CA SER A 132 6.36 1.79 -25.27
C SER A 132 7.02 2.99 -24.60
N TYR A 133 8.32 2.91 -24.32
CA TYR A 133 9.14 3.92 -23.66
C TYR A 133 10.27 4.45 -24.55
N ASP A 134 10.31 4.08 -25.83
CA ASP A 134 11.23 4.70 -26.80
C ASP A 134 10.76 6.12 -27.17
N ALA A 135 11.65 6.90 -27.81
CA ALA A 135 11.33 8.26 -28.26
C ALA A 135 10.15 8.25 -29.28
N PRO A 136 9.30 9.30 -29.30
CA PRO A 136 8.19 9.41 -30.26
C PRO A 136 8.68 9.44 -31.73
N PRO A 137 7.80 9.20 -32.72
CA PRO A 137 6.36 8.94 -32.59
C PRO A 137 6.03 7.48 -32.22
N HIS A 138 4.89 7.29 -31.57
CA HIS A 138 4.29 5.97 -31.30
C HIS A 138 2.98 5.83 -32.09
N SER A 139 2.50 4.61 -32.28
CA SER A 139 1.15 4.39 -32.85
C SER A 139 0.08 5.05 -31.98
N GLN A 140 -1.07 5.39 -32.57
CA GLN A 140 -2.19 5.96 -31.82
C GLN A 140 -2.64 5.04 -30.67
N GLU A 141 -2.61 3.73 -30.92
CA GLU A 141 -2.94 2.70 -29.93
C GLU A 141 -1.96 2.71 -28.76
N MET A 142 -0.65 2.75 -29.04
CA MET A 142 0.38 2.83 -28.00
C MET A 142 0.29 4.14 -27.19
N VAL A 143 -0.05 5.26 -27.83
CA VAL A 143 -0.28 6.54 -27.13
C VAL A 143 -1.46 6.42 -26.14
N ALA A 144 -2.57 5.81 -26.57
CA ALA A 144 -3.73 5.59 -25.70
C ALA A 144 -3.38 4.67 -24.51
N LEU A 145 -2.65 3.58 -24.76
CA LEU A 145 -2.20 2.64 -23.73
C LEU A 145 -1.21 3.30 -22.75
N ASN A 146 -0.28 4.12 -23.24
CA ASN A 146 0.66 4.87 -22.39
C ASN A 146 -0.08 5.86 -21.48
N LYS A 147 -1.09 6.58 -22.00
CA LYS A 147 -1.92 7.48 -21.19
C LYS A 147 -2.67 6.72 -20.10
N ARG A 148 -3.30 5.61 -20.44
CA ARG A 148 -4.03 4.76 -19.50
C ARG A 148 -3.11 4.18 -18.42
N PHE A 149 -1.92 3.73 -18.81
CA PHE A 149 -0.90 3.23 -17.88
C PHE A 149 -0.47 4.32 -16.89
N SER A 150 -0.10 5.50 -17.39
CA SER A 150 0.36 6.60 -16.53
C SER A 150 -0.72 7.03 -15.52
N MET A 151 -1.99 7.09 -15.95
CA MET A 151 -3.11 7.39 -15.06
C MET A 151 -3.27 6.33 -13.96
N LEU A 152 -3.35 5.04 -14.32
CA LEU A 152 -3.55 3.95 -13.36
C LEU A 152 -2.36 3.83 -12.40
N HIS A 153 -1.14 3.93 -12.90
CA HIS A 153 0.07 3.92 -12.09
C HIS A 153 0.14 5.12 -11.12
N GLY A 154 -0.28 6.31 -11.59
CA GLY A 154 -0.38 7.51 -10.76
C GLY A 154 -1.39 7.32 -9.61
N ILE A 155 -2.60 6.82 -9.92
CA ILE A 155 -3.62 6.51 -8.90
C ILE A 155 -3.08 5.48 -7.90
N SER A 156 -2.45 4.41 -8.39
CA SER A 156 -1.89 3.38 -7.52
C SER A 156 -0.84 3.91 -6.56
N SER A 157 0.04 4.79 -7.06
CA SER A 157 1.08 5.47 -6.28
C SER A 157 0.48 6.40 -5.22
N LEU A 158 -0.59 7.14 -5.55
CA LEU A 158 -1.30 8.01 -4.60
C LEU A 158 -1.97 7.22 -3.49
N LEU A 159 -2.63 6.10 -3.81
CA LEU A 159 -3.23 5.22 -2.81
C LEU A 159 -2.15 4.64 -1.88
N ASN A 160 -1.02 4.21 -2.43
CA ASN A 160 0.11 3.72 -1.63
C ASN A 160 0.68 4.81 -0.70
N LEU A 161 0.83 6.05 -1.20
CA LEU A 161 1.28 7.18 -0.39
C LEU A 161 0.27 7.53 0.71
N ALA A 162 -1.04 7.47 0.41
CA ALA A 162 -2.07 7.65 1.42
C ALA A 162 -1.98 6.60 2.54
N THR A 163 -1.78 5.32 2.19
CA THR A 163 -1.52 4.25 3.17
C THR A 163 -0.28 4.55 4.02
N PHE A 164 0.81 5.04 3.41
CA PHE A 164 2.03 5.40 4.14
C PHE A 164 1.82 6.55 5.14
N VAL A 165 1.24 7.66 4.68
CA VAL A 165 0.96 8.85 5.52
C VAL A 165 0.01 8.49 6.65
N ALA A 166 -1.07 7.74 6.36
CA ALA A 166 -2.00 7.28 7.37
C ALA A 166 -1.33 6.39 8.43
N THR A 167 -0.41 5.53 8.02
CA THR A 167 0.37 4.70 8.94
C THR A 167 1.28 5.55 9.84
N ILE A 168 1.90 6.61 9.31
CA ILE A 168 2.69 7.57 10.11
C ILE A 168 1.81 8.29 11.13
N VAL A 169 0.67 8.85 10.69
CA VAL A 169 -0.28 9.55 11.58
C VAL A 169 -0.76 8.63 12.70
N TYR A 170 -1.09 7.39 12.37
CA TYR A 170 -1.45 6.39 13.38
C TYR A 170 -0.29 6.11 14.35
N GLY A 171 0.96 6.09 13.86
CA GLY A 171 2.17 5.92 14.67
C GLY A 171 2.31 6.92 15.80
N PHE A 172 2.04 8.20 15.55
CA PHE A 172 2.05 9.24 16.58
C PHE A 172 0.98 9.00 17.66
N THR A 173 -0.17 8.47 17.26
CA THR A 173 -1.24 8.09 18.21
C THR A 173 -0.87 6.84 19.00
N LEU A 174 -0.17 5.90 18.37
CA LEU A 174 0.32 4.70 19.04
C LEU A 174 1.41 5.03 20.06
N SER A 175 2.31 5.98 19.77
CA SER A 175 3.41 6.32 20.68
C SER A 175 2.92 6.88 22.01
N SER A 176 1.84 7.67 22.03
CA SER A 176 1.26 8.19 23.28
C SER A 176 0.64 7.12 24.18
N ARG A 177 0.44 5.91 23.66
CA ARG A 177 -0.04 4.74 24.42
C ARG A 177 1.08 3.83 24.90
N LEU A 178 2.30 4.04 24.41
CA LEU A 178 3.51 3.32 24.82
C LEU A 178 4.31 4.07 25.90
N SER A 179 4.16 5.40 25.95
CA SER A 179 4.74 6.28 26.97
C SER A 179 3.94 6.32 28.26
#